data_AF-A0A836HY39-F1
#
_entry.id   AF-A0A836HY39-F1
#
_cell.length_a   1.000
_cell.length_b   1.000
_cell.length_c   1.000
_cell.angle_alpha   90.00
_cell.angle_beta   90.00
_cell.angle_gamma   90.00
#
_symmetry.space_group_name_H-M   'P 1'
#
loop_
_entity.id
_entity.type
_entity.pdbx_description
1 polymer ?
#
loop_
_entity_poly.entity_id
_entity_poly.type
_entity_poly.pdbx_seq_one_letter_code
_entity_poly.pdbx_strand_id
1 'polypeptide(L)'
;MSVEFLTPAERSRLLDALLDSTSSFGNLSKRFREGFQPSRYSAVSLEMGQMCKEFVASTESTGLIAALYVLDYMRKQDNVAAKSTFYEVLIELEHAIRRDMFIVEQIKYTTKESKESKKSMEATRAEIFRIHCAAKVFAFQLLGDAVADEEKVVSYASKKQESIDEALNAWERASIKIKEPMADIEHCWVASHEKQQCGSLYETAAVFDEQPNKTFALLLPSVTAKLPMLPLQEGELHYLLPEKSAMLLLDSAVPSEGWMTCKRLLVEARRFKLSKDDEVHLLGLLNESLVSRLGVCPQQLSELATYNPEVCASVLLKVASGSAGAFIQFLLKGNIPEDNMQTILLRASSVLQQVNMRTFISTMIHRLKERGGSPTSAESLNSFALTLHQLVMKAAKENREIFIADAFRSDLEQLFHSSNNPELKSRWEEMKR
;
A
#
# COMPACT_ATOMS: atom_id res chain seq x y z
N MET A 1 11.39 34.46 1.64
CA MET A 1 10.22 35.34 1.40
C MET A 1 9.47 35.47 2.71
N SER A 2 9.07 36.68 3.10
CA SER A 2 8.28 36.91 4.31
C SER A 2 6.96 36.17 4.23
N VAL A 3 6.62 35.37 5.24
CA VAL A 3 5.29 34.75 5.36
C VAL A 3 4.30 35.86 5.64
N GLU A 4 3.44 36.18 4.67
CA GLU A 4 2.38 37.16 4.86
C GLU A 4 1.19 36.50 5.56
N PHE A 5 0.83 37.03 6.73
CA PHE A 5 -0.35 36.61 7.48
C PHE A 5 -1.54 37.53 7.20
N LEU A 6 -2.75 37.02 7.45
CA LEU A 6 -3.94 37.86 7.48
C LEU A 6 -3.94 38.73 8.75
N THR A 7 -4.38 39.97 8.58
CA THR A 7 -4.68 40.85 9.72
C THR A 7 -5.91 40.35 10.47
N PRO A 8 -6.10 40.70 11.76
CA PRO A 8 -7.30 40.30 12.51
C PRO A 8 -8.62 40.70 11.83
N ALA A 9 -8.65 41.87 11.18
CA ALA A 9 -9.82 42.35 10.44
C ALA A 9 -10.07 41.57 9.15
N GLU A 10 -9.02 41.11 8.47
CA GLU A 10 -9.14 40.17 7.33
C GLU A 10 -9.63 38.81 7.82
N ARG A 11 -9.07 38.27 8.91
CA ARG A 11 -9.49 37.00 9.49
C ARG A 11 -10.96 37.00 9.89
N SER A 12 -11.44 38.07 10.55
CA SER A 12 -12.86 38.21 10.90
C SER A 12 -13.74 38.20 9.65
N ARG A 13 -13.38 38.98 8.62
CA ARG A 13 -14.12 39.00 7.35
C ARG A 13 -14.17 37.65 6.65
N LEU A 14 -13.09 36.87 6.72
CA LEU A 14 -13.04 35.51 6.18
C LEU A 14 -14.00 34.59 6.96
N LEU A 15 -13.96 34.62 8.29
CA LEU A 15 -14.87 33.83 9.13
C LEU A 15 -16.34 34.21 8.90
N ASP A 16 -16.66 35.50 8.83
CA ASP A 16 -18.01 35.99 8.57
C ASP A 16 -18.54 35.49 7.22
N ALA A 17 -17.66 35.38 6.21
CA ALA A 17 -18.03 34.81 4.92
C ALA A 17 -18.24 33.28 4.98
N LEU A 18 -17.36 32.55 5.67
CA LEU A 18 -17.40 31.08 5.77
C LEU A 18 -18.55 30.55 6.64
N LEU A 19 -18.96 31.31 7.65
CA LEU A 19 -20.00 30.90 8.61
C LEU A 19 -21.42 31.30 8.17
N ASP A 20 -21.59 32.04 7.06
CA ASP A 20 -22.91 32.30 6.48
C ASP A 20 -23.47 31.06 5.76
N SER A 21 -24.06 30.19 6.56
CA SER A 21 -24.67 28.93 6.14
C SER A 21 -25.82 29.08 5.12
N THR A 22 -26.43 30.26 5.02
CA THR A 22 -27.59 30.48 4.14
C THR A 22 -27.21 30.97 2.74
N SER A 23 -25.95 31.36 2.56
CA SER A 23 -25.44 31.89 1.29
C SER A 23 -25.34 30.81 0.21
N SER A 24 -25.63 31.20 -1.03
CA SER A 24 -25.30 30.39 -2.20
C SER A 24 -23.81 30.50 -2.52
N PHE A 25 -23.26 29.51 -3.20
CA PHE A 25 -21.84 29.48 -3.57
C PHE A 25 -21.43 30.68 -4.45
N GLY A 26 -22.30 31.15 -5.33
CA GLY A 26 -22.07 32.37 -6.12
C GLY A 26 -22.02 33.64 -5.26
N ASN A 27 -22.81 33.72 -4.18
CA ASN A 27 -22.75 34.83 -3.24
C ASN A 27 -21.50 34.76 -2.35
N LEU A 28 -21.10 33.54 -1.97
CA LEU A 28 -19.87 33.28 -1.23
C LEU A 28 -18.63 33.70 -2.03
N SER A 29 -18.53 33.31 -3.30
CA SER A 29 -17.42 33.73 -4.18
C SER A 29 -17.41 35.24 -4.43
N LYS A 30 -18.59 35.87 -4.54
CA LYS A 30 -18.71 37.33 -4.66
C LYS A 30 -18.19 38.04 -3.41
N ARG A 31 -18.65 37.67 -2.22
CA ARG A 31 -18.17 38.26 -0.96
C ARG A 31 -16.68 38.05 -0.75
N PHE A 32 -16.17 36.86 -1.09
CA PHE A 32 -14.74 36.57 -1.02
C PHE A 32 -13.92 37.50 -1.93
N ARG A 33 -14.35 37.67 -3.19
CA ARG A 33 -13.69 38.59 -4.15
C ARG A 33 -13.73 40.05 -3.70
N GLU A 34 -14.83 40.49 -3.09
CA GLU A 34 -14.97 41.84 -2.55
C GLU A 34 -14.05 42.07 -1.34
N GLY A 35 -13.79 41.01 -0.55
CA GLY A 35 -12.95 41.05 0.64
C GLY A 35 -11.46 40.88 0.40
N PHE A 36 -11.06 40.10 -0.62
CA PHE A 36 -9.70 39.61 -0.84
C PHE A 36 -9.25 39.69 -2.30
N GLN A 37 -8.12 40.36 -2.53
CA GLN A 37 -7.44 40.42 -3.82
C GLN A 37 -6.57 39.16 -4.05
N PRO A 38 -6.28 38.79 -5.32
CA PRO A 38 -5.46 37.61 -5.63
C PRO A 38 -4.08 37.57 -4.96
N SER A 39 -3.47 38.74 -4.74
CA SER A 39 -2.19 38.85 -4.01
C SER A 39 -2.26 38.33 -2.57
N ARG A 40 -3.44 38.31 -1.95
CA ARG A 40 -3.66 37.84 -0.58
C ARG A 40 -4.01 36.35 -0.50
N TYR A 41 -4.24 35.66 -1.61
CA TYR A 41 -4.72 34.27 -1.61
C TYR A 41 -3.77 33.28 -0.93
N SER A 42 -2.47 33.53 -0.96
CA SER A 42 -1.50 32.69 -0.23
C SER A 42 -1.65 32.83 1.29
N ALA A 43 -1.85 34.05 1.80
CA ALA A 43 -2.11 34.31 3.22
C ALA A 43 -3.46 33.71 3.67
N VAL A 44 -4.47 33.81 2.80
CA VAL A 44 -5.79 33.19 3.01
C VAL A 44 -5.65 31.66 3.07
N SER A 45 -4.90 31.04 2.17
CA SER A 45 -4.74 29.59 2.11
C SER A 45 -4.05 29.03 3.37
N LEU A 46 -3.04 29.73 3.91
CA LEU A 46 -2.41 29.38 5.19
C LEU A 46 -3.42 29.42 6.35
N GLU A 47 -4.19 30.50 6.46
CA GLU A 47 -5.21 30.63 7.52
C GLU A 47 -6.32 29.58 7.37
N MET A 48 -6.76 29.33 6.13
CA MET A 48 -7.78 28.32 5.83
C MET A 48 -7.31 26.90 6.14
N GLY A 49 -6.02 26.59 5.97
CA GLY A 49 -5.47 25.30 6.38
C GLY A 49 -5.65 25.04 7.88
N GLN A 50 -5.41 26.05 8.71
CA GLN A 50 -5.62 25.97 10.16
C GLN A 50 -7.12 25.90 10.51
N MET A 51 -7.95 26.76 9.90
CA MET A 51 -9.39 26.76 10.13
C MET A 51 -10.05 25.44 9.71
N CYS A 52 -9.63 24.83 8.60
CA CYS A 52 -10.17 23.54 8.17
C CYS A 52 -9.85 22.42 9.17
N LYS A 53 -8.65 22.42 9.78
CA LYS A 53 -8.32 21.48 10.87
C LYS A 53 -9.24 21.67 12.08
N GLU A 54 -9.54 22.93 12.42
CA GLU A 54 -10.48 23.27 13.49
C GLU A 54 -11.90 22.81 13.15
N PHE A 55 -12.40 23.05 11.93
CA PHE A 55 -13.73 22.62 11.49
C PHE A 55 -13.88 21.08 11.45
N VAL A 56 -12.83 20.38 11.02
CA VAL A 56 -12.79 18.90 11.06
C VAL A 56 -12.88 18.40 12.50
N ALA A 57 -12.28 19.10 13.47
CA ALA A 57 -12.34 18.75 14.89
C ALA A 57 -13.65 19.18 15.58
N SER A 58 -14.26 20.31 15.19
CA SER A 58 -15.41 20.93 15.84
C SER A 58 -16.77 20.50 15.30
N THR A 59 -16.80 19.63 14.27
CA THR A 59 -18.03 19.13 13.63
C THR A 59 -18.82 20.20 12.86
N GLU A 60 -18.17 21.33 12.57
CA GLU A 60 -18.77 22.49 11.91
C GLU A 60 -18.84 22.29 10.38
N SER A 61 -19.84 21.52 9.97
CA SER A 61 -20.03 21.07 8.57
C SER A 61 -20.14 22.19 7.55
N THR A 62 -20.81 23.30 7.88
CA THR A 62 -21.02 24.42 6.96
C THR A 62 -19.75 25.22 6.72
N GLY A 63 -18.96 25.48 7.78
CA GLY A 63 -17.68 26.18 7.67
C GLY A 63 -16.69 25.39 6.81
N LEU A 64 -16.64 24.06 6.98
CA LEU A 64 -15.76 23.18 6.19
C LEU A 64 -16.14 23.15 4.70
N ILE A 65 -17.43 23.05 4.38
CA ILE A 65 -17.91 23.06 2.99
C ILE A 65 -17.67 24.43 2.34
N ALA A 66 -17.95 25.52 3.05
CA ALA A 66 -17.67 26.87 2.55
C ALA A 66 -16.16 27.09 2.31
N ALA A 67 -15.32 26.57 3.21
CA ALA A 67 -13.87 26.67 3.09
C ALA A 67 -13.34 25.87 1.88
N LEU A 68 -13.81 24.64 1.68
CA LEU A 68 -13.46 23.85 0.49
C LEU A 68 -13.86 24.56 -0.81
N TYR A 69 -15.02 25.22 -0.82
CA TYR A 69 -15.46 26.00 -1.99
C TYR A 69 -14.56 27.20 -2.28
N VAL A 70 -14.18 27.97 -1.25
CA VAL A 70 -13.29 29.13 -1.41
C VAL A 70 -11.87 28.69 -1.81
N LEU A 71 -11.38 27.56 -1.29
CA LEU A 71 -10.12 26.96 -1.73
C LEU A 71 -10.18 26.52 -3.19
N ASP A 72 -11.27 25.89 -3.65
CA ASP A 72 -11.48 25.53 -5.05
C ASP A 72 -11.57 26.76 -5.97
N TYR A 73 -12.22 27.82 -5.52
CA TYR A 73 -12.25 29.09 -6.24
C TYR A 73 -10.84 29.66 -6.45
N MET A 74 -9.99 29.67 -5.41
CA MET A 74 -8.60 30.11 -5.54
C MET A 74 -7.75 29.14 -6.38
N ARG A 75 -8.02 27.83 -6.29
CA ARG A 75 -7.40 26.77 -7.10
C ARG A 75 -7.63 27.02 -8.59
N LYS A 76 -8.86 27.37 -8.98
CA LYS A 76 -9.26 27.72 -10.35
C LYS A 76 -8.61 29.01 -10.88
N GLN A 77 -8.02 29.82 -9.99
CA GLN A 77 -7.22 31.00 -10.34
C GLN A 77 -5.70 30.68 -10.35
N ASP A 78 -5.34 29.40 -10.45
CA ASP A 78 -3.96 28.89 -10.45
C ASP A 78 -3.12 29.28 -9.23
N ASN A 79 -3.75 29.50 -8.07
CA ASN A 79 -3.01 29.75 -6.84
C ASN A 79 -2.40 28.45 -6.28
N VAL A 80 -1.06 28.37 -6.25
CA VAL A 80 -0.30 27.20 -5.78
C VAL A 80 -0.54 26.91 -4.28
N ALA A 81 -0.65 27.94 -3.45
CA ALA A 81 -0.90 27.75 -2.02
C ALA A 81 -2.29 27.14 -1.78
N ALA A 82 -3.31 27.60 -2.51
CA ALA A 82 -4.65 27.03 -2.46
C ALA A 82 -4.69 25.58 -2.96
N LYS A 83 -3.96 25.25 -4.04
CA LYS A 83 -3.78 23.87 -4.51
C LYS A 83 -3.19 22.97 -3.41
N SER A 84 -2.11 23.42 -2.76
CA SER A 84 -1.46 22.72 -1.64
C SER A 84 -2.41 22.55 -0.45
N THR A 85 -3.05 23.64 0.00
CA THR A 85 -3.96 23.60 1.16
C THR A 85 -5.19 22.74 0.87
N PHE A 86 -5.76 22.79 -0.33
CA PHE A 86 -6.89 21.92 -0.69
C PHE A 86 -6.51 20.44 -0.56
N TYR A 87 -5.30 20.07 -0.96
CA TYR A 87 -4.78 18.71 -0.80
C TYR A 87 -4.53 18.34 0.68
N GLU A 88 -4.00 19.26 1.49
CA GLU A 88 -3.86 19.06 2.95
C GLU A 88 -5.21 18.78 3.61
N VAL A 89 -6.24 19.56 3.28
CA VAL A 89 -7.58 19.38 3.84
C VAL A 89 -8.17 18.03 3.43
N LEU A 90 -7.93 17.56 2.20
CA LEU A 90 -8.33 16.22 1.78
C LEU A 90 -7.64 15.13 2.61
N ILE A 91 -6.33 15.23 2.84
CA ILE A 91 -5.59 14.29 3.69
C ILE A 91 -6.14 14.29 5.12
N GLU A 92 -6.37 15.46 5.70
CA GLU A 92 -6.91 15.59 7.06
C GLU A 92 -8.32 15.02 7.18
N LEU A 93 -9.17 15.24 6.16
CA LEU A 93 -10.48 14.60 6.06
C LEU A 93 -10.37 13.08 6.02
N GLU A 94 -9.42 12.52 5.27
CA GLU A 94 -9.21 11.07 5.25
C GLU A 94 -8.78 10.53 6.62
N HIS A 95 -7.86 11.22 7.30
CA HIS A 95 -7.46 10.84 8.65
C HIS A 95 -8.62 10.92 9.64
N ALA A 96 -9.46 11.95 9.54
CA ALA A 96 -10.62 12.15 10.40
C ALA A 96 -11.68 11.07 10.19
N ILE A 97 -12.04 10.77 8.94
CA ILE A 97 -13.00 9.69 8.60
C ILE A 97 -12.52 8.34 9.17
N ARG A 98 -11.23 8.03 9.01
CA ARG A 98 -10.64 6.79 9.54
C ARG A 98 -10.70 6.75 11.07
N ARG A 99 -10.37 7.87 11.73
CA ARG A 99 -10.44 7.99 13.19
C ARG A 99 -11.88 7.81 13.69
N ASP A 100 -12.86 8.38 13.00
CA ASP A 100 -14.26 8.28 13.41
C ASP A 100 -14.80 6.86 13.23
N MET A 101 -14.46 6.17 12.13
CA MET A 101 -14.80 4.77 11.93
C MET A 101 -14.22 3.88 13.04
N PHE A 102 -12.96 4.10 13.40
CA PHE A 102 -12.31 3.39 14.50
C PHE A 102 -13.00 3.64 15.85
N ILE A 103 -13.32 4.89 16.17
CA ILE A 103 -13.99 5.25 17.43
C ILE A 103 -15.39 4.64 17.49
N VAL A 104 -16.16 4.69 16.39
CA VAL A 104 -17.49 4.05 16.32
C VAL A 104 -17.39 2.56 16.61
N GLU A 105 -16.38 1.88 16.04
CA GLU A 105 -16.18 0.45 16.27
C GLU A 105 -15.78 0.14 17.71
N GLN A 106 -14.91 0.95 18.32
CA GLN A 106 -14.57 0.81 19.73
C GLN A 106 -15.79 0.97 20.66
N ILE A 107 -16.66 1.95 20.38
CA ILE A 107 -17.86 2.17 21.19
C ILE A 107 -18.77 0.93 21.13
N LYS A 108 -18.96 0.32 19.95
CA LYS A 108 -19.76 -0.92 19.80
C LYS A 108 -19.28 -2.06 20.70
N TYR A 109 -17.97 -2.23 20.86
CA TYR A 109 -17.38 -3.29 21.70
C TYR A 109 -17.13 -2.90 23.15
N THR A 110 -17.37 -1.64 23.53
CA THR A 110 -17.21 -1.18 24.91
C THR A 110 -18.35 -1.70 25.79
N THR A 111 -18.01 -2.48 26.82
CA THR A 111 -18.95 -3.11 27.78
C THR A 111 -19.11 -2.34 29.09
N LYS A 112 -18.35 -1.26 29.29
CA LYS A 112 -18.26 -0.53 30.56
C LYS A 112 -19.25 0.63 30.71
N GLU A 113 -20.00 0.99 29.67
CA GLU A 113 -20.88 2.17 29.68
C GLU A 113 -22.37 1.81 29.75
N SER A 114 -23.17 2.74 30.29
CA SER A 114 -24.63 2.57 30.32
C SER A 114 -25.19 2.56 28.88
N LYS A 115 -26.26 1.78 28.66
CA LYS A 115 -26.86 1.61 27.31
C LYS A 115 -27.29 2.93 26.67
N GLU A 116 -27.72 3.93 27.44
CA GLU A 116 -28.12 5.25 26.95
C GLU A 116 -26.92 6.14 26.61
N SER A 117 -25.88 6.14 27.45
CA SER A 117 -24.63 6.86 27.20
C SER A 117 -23.94 6.36 25.93
N LYS A 118 -23.91 5.03 25.76
CA LYS A 118 -23.37 4.36 24.58
C LYS A 118 -24.12 4.75 23.30
N LYS A 119 -25.45 4.72 23.31
CA LYS A 119 -26.29 5.15 22.16
C LYS A 119 -26.08 6.62 21.79
N SER A 120 -25.94 7.50 22.78
CA SER A 120 -25.67 8.93 22.55
C SER A 120 -24.30 9.16 21.90
N MET A 121 -23.28 8.44 22.35
CA MET A 121 -21.93 8.51 21.76
C MET A 121 -21.89 7.91 20.34
N GLU A 122 -22.58 6.81 20.10
CA GLU A 122 -22.73 6.23 18.75
C GLU A 122 -23.42 7.22 17.80
N ALA A 123 -24.52 7.86 18.22
CA ALA A 123 -25.23 8.83 17.41
C ALA A 123 -24.38 10.08 17.10
N THR A 124 -23.68 10.60 18.10
CA THR A 124 -22.79 11.76 17.92
C THR A 124 -21.67 11.41 16.93
N ARG A 125 -21.01 10.26 17.09
CA ARG A 125 -19.91 9.85 16.20
C ARG A 125 -20.36 9.49 14.80
N ALA A 126 -21.53 8.90 14.65
CA ALA A 126 -22.14 8.67 13.34
C ALA A 126 -22.41 9.98 12.59
N GLU A 127 -22.83 11.03 13.30
CA GLU A 127 -23.05 12.35 12.71
C GLU A 127 -21.73 13.01 12.30
N ILE A 128 -20.67 12.91 13.11
CA ILE A 128 -19.33 13.41 12.74
C ILE A 128 -18.82 12.71 11.48
N PHE A 129 -18.91 11.37 11.45
CA PHE A 129 -18.52 10.57 10.30
C PHE A 129 -19.29 10.98 9.03
N ARG A 130 -20.61 11.18 9.15
CA ARG A 130 -21.46 11.66 8.05
C ARG A 130 -21.00 13.02 7.53
N ILE A 131 -20.69 13.96 8.42
CA ILE A 131 -20.23 15.30 8.07
C ILE A 131 -18.91 15.25 7.29
N HIS A 132 -17.93 14.46 7.72
CA HIS A 132 -16.66 14.35 7.00
C HIS A 132 -16.82 13.64 5.65
N CYS A 133 -17.67 12.61 5.57
CA CYS A 133 -17.98 11.96 4.29
C CYS A 133 -18.69 12.92 3.32
N ALA A 134 -19.61 13.76 3.82
CA ALA A 134 -20.27 14.79 3.02
C ALA A 134 -19.26 15.82 2.47
N ALA A 135 -18.32 16.28 3.32
CA ALA A 135 -17.25 17.19 2.91
C ALA A 135 -16.30 16.56 1.87
N LYS A 136 -15.96 15.27 2.03
CA LYS A 136 -15.14 14.52 1.06
C LYS A 136 -15.83 14.40 -0.31
N VAL A 137 -17.11 14.03 -0.33
CA VAL A 137 -17.90 13.99 -1.57
C VAL A 137 -17.96 15.36 -2.21
N PHE A 138 -18.19 16.41 -1.42
CA PHE A 138 -18.23 17.77 -1.93
C PHE A 138 -16.90 18.18 -2.58
N ALA A 139 -15.77 17.85 -1.97
CA ALA A 139 -14.45 18.10 -2.56
C ALA A 139 -14.27 17.38 -3.92
N PHE A 140 -14.76 16.14 -4.07
CA PHE A 140 -14.76 15.45 -5.36
C PHE A 140 -15.68 16.10 -6.39
N GLN A 141 -16.84 16.60 -5.97
CA GLN A 141 -17.74 17.35 -6.84
C GLN A 141 -17.09 18.67 -7.32
N LEU A 142 -16.32 19.34 -6.46
CA LEU A 142 -15.56 20.54 -6.85
C LEU A 142 -14.46 20.21 -7.87
N LEU A 143 -13.69 19.14 -7.64
CA LEU A 143 -12.64 18.70 -8.57
C LEU A 143 -13.20 18.26 -9.93
N GLY A 144 -14.41 17.70 -9.95
CA GLY A 144 -15.09 17.29 -11.17
C GLY A 144 -16.00 18.36 -11.79
N ASP A 145 -15.91 19.62 -11.33
CA ASP A 145 -16.71 20.76 -11.79
C ASP A 145 -18.23 20.49 -11.82
N ALA A 146 -18.71 19.80 -10.80
CA ALA A 146 -20.10 19.34 -10.66
C ALA A 146 -20.89 20.13 -9.59
N VAL A 147 -20.47 21.35 -9.27
CA VAL A 147 -21.12 22.25 -8.30
C VAL A 147 -21.51 23.55 -9.00
N ALA A 148 -22.78 23.93 -8.92
CA ALA A 148 -23.31 25.16 -9.50
C ALA A 148 -23.39 26.31 -8.48
N ASP A 149 -23.35 27.56 -8.98
CA ASP A 149 -23.29 28.77 -8.16
C ASP A 149 -24.57 29.04 -7.35
N GLU A 150 -25.72 28.56 -7.82
CA GLU A 150 -27.02 28.67 -7.16
C GLU A 150 -27.19 27.73 -5.95
N GLU A 151 -26.32 26.71 -5.84
CA GLU A 151 -26.39 25.75 -4.76
C GLU A 151 -25.95 26.35 -3.42
N LYS A 152 -26.40 25.77 -2.30
CA LYS A 152 -26.21 26.32 -0.96
C LYS A 152 -25.32 25.43 -0.11
N VAL A 153 -24.57 26.04 0.80
CA VAL A 153 -23.68 25.31 1.74
C VAL A 153 -24.46 24.27 2.56
N VAL A 154 -25.64 24.65 3.06
CA VAL A 154 -26.47 23.77 3.91
C VAL A 154 -26.98 22.53 3.18
N SER A 155 -27.24 22.58 1.86
CA SER A 155 -27.77 21.41 1.14
C SER A 155 -26.76 20.26 1.06
N TYR A 156 -25.47 20.58 1.14
CA TYR A 156 -24.40 19.58 1.20
C TYR A 156 -24.17 19.08 2.62
N ALA A 157 -24.20 19.99 3.61
CA ALA A 157 -24.07 19.65 5.02
C ALA A 157 -25.19 18.72 5.51
N SER A 158 -26.40 18.81 4.93
CA SER A 158 -27.58 18.04 5.35
C SER A 158 -27.83 16.75 4.56
N LYS A 159 -26.90 16.30 3.69
CA LYS A 159 -27.10 15.06 2.93
C LYS A 159 -27.16 13.84 3.85
N LYS A 160 -28.09 12.92 3.55
CA LYS A 160 -28.20 11.62 4.24
C LYS A 160 -27.03 10.71 3.86
N GLN A 161 -26.62 9.83 4.78
CA GLN A 161 -25.50 8.91 4.57
C GLN A 161 -25.66 8.05 3.30
N GLU A 162 -26.85 7.51 3.04
CA GLU A 162 -27.13 6.69 1.85
C GLU A 162 -26.79 7.42 0.54
N SER A 163 -27.18 8.70 0.44
CA SER A 163 -26.88 9.53 -0.74
C SER A 163 -25.40 9.88 -0.84
N ILE A 164 -24.71 10.00 0.29
CA ILE A 164 -23.26 10.23 0.35
C ILE A 164 -22.52 8.99 -0.16
N ASP A 165 -22.92 7.79 0.30
CA ASP A 165 -22.31 6.51 -0.09
C ASP A 165 -22.54 6.22 -1.58
N GLU A 166 -23.74 6.46 -2.10
CA GLU A 166 -24.04 6.37 -3.53
C GLU A 166 -23.16 7.31 -4.36
N ALA A 167 -22.97 8.55 -3.90
CA ALA A 167 -22.12 9.52 -4.57
C ALA A 167 -20.63 9.12 -4.53
N LEU A 168 -20.13 8.61 -3.40
CA LEU A 168 -18.75 8.09 -3.29
C LEU A 168 -18.51 6.94 -4.27
N ASN A 169 -19.43 5.96 -4.30
CA ASN A 169 -19.37 4.84 -5.23
C ASN A 169 -19.42 5.29 -6.70
N ALA A 170 -20.19 6.34 -7.00
CA ALA A 170 -20.25 6.90 -8.35
C ALA A 170 -18.93 7.57 -8.75
N TRP A 171 -18.32 8.34 -7.85
CA TRP A 171 -17.02 8.98 -8.08
C TRP A 171 -15.87 7.99 -8.20
N GLU A 172 -15.91 6.87 -7.47
CA GLU A 172 -14.95 5.78 -7.64
C GLU A 172 -15.02 5.21 -9.06
N ARG A 173 -16.22 4.93 -9.56
CA ARG A 173 -16.43 4.46 -10.94
C ARG A 173 -16.09 5.53 -12.00
N ALA A 174 -16.30 6.80 -11.68
CA ALA A 174 -16.04 7.94 -12.56
C ALA A 174 -14.68 8.63 -12.32
N SER A 175 -13.73 7.93 -11.67
CA SER A 175 -12.46 8.50 -11.18
C SER A 175 -11.64 9.25 -12.23
N ILE A 176 -11.80 8.95 -13.52
CA ILE A 176 -11.12 9.63 -14.62
C ILE A 176 -11.35 11.16 -14.58
N LYS A 177 -12.54 11.62 -14.18
CA LYS A 177 -12.90 13.06 -14.16
C LYS A 177 -12.14 13.88 -13.11
N ILE A 178 -11.60 13.22 -12.08
CA ILE A 178 -10.92 13.88 -10.96
C ILE A 178 -9.41 13.64 -10.97
N LYS A 179 -8.91 12.69 -11.77
CA LYS A 179 -7.50 12.27 -11.78
C LYS A 179 -6.53 13.41 -12.13
N GLU A 180 -6.84 14.17 -13.18
CA GLU A 180 -5.98 15.25 -13.65
C GLU A 180 -5.96 16.44 -12.67
N PRO A 181 -7.12 16.96 -12.19
CA PRO A 181 -7.15 17.95 -11.12
C PRO A 181 -6.45 17.48 -9.85
N MET A 182 -6.59 16.19 -9.49
CA MET A 182 -5.93 15.60 -8.32
C MET A 182 -4.40 15.57 -8.46
N ALA A 183 -3.88 15.19 -9.63
CA ALA A 183 -2.45 15.14 -9.89
C ALA A 183 -1.80 16.53 -9.85
N ASP A 184 -2.50 17.56 -10.34
CA ASP A 184 -2.02 18.96 -10.30
C ASP A 184 -1.92 19.49 -8.86
N ILE A 185 -2.95 19.27 -8.03
CA ILE A 185 -2.93 19.69 -6.63
C ILE A 185 -1.90 18.90 -5.80
N GLU A 186 -1.73 17.61 -6.08
CA GLU A 186 -0.72 16.75 -5.47
C GLU A 186 0.68 17.27 -5.76
N HIS A 187 0.98 17.57 -7.04
CA HIS A 187 2.27 18.11 -7.44
C HIS A 187 2.60 19.44 -6.74
N CYS A 188 1.60 20.33 -6.64
CA CYS A 188 1.74 21.60 -5.94
C CYS A 188 2.00 21.41 -4.43
N TRP A 189 1.34 20.44 -3.81
CA TRP A 189 1.55 20.07 -2.40
C TRP A 189 2.95 19.52 -2.16
N VAL A 190 3.43 18.58 -3.00
CA VAL A 190 4.79 18.02 -2.93
C VAL A 190 5.82 19.15 -3.00
N ALA A 191 5.71 20.00 -4.01
CA ALA A 191 6.64 21.11 -4.19
C ALA A 191 6.61 22.12 -3.02
N SER A 192 5.46 22.30 -2.36
CA SER A 192 5.33 23.15 -1.17
C SER A 192 5.98 22.51 0.06
N HIS A 193 5.72 21.24 0.31
CA HIS A 193 6.30 20.49 1.43
C HIS A 193 7.82 20.31 1.28
N GLU A 194 8.31 20.05 0.08
CA GLU A 194 9.76 20.02 -0.21
C GLU A 194 10.41 21.37 0.11
N LYS A 195 9.79 22.49 -0.27
CA LYS A 195 10.29 23.84 0.06
C LYS A 195 10.31 24.10 1.55
N GLN A 196 9.28 23.69 2.29
CA GLN A 196 9.24 23.84 3.75
C GLN A 196 10.31 23.00 4.45
N GLN A 197 10.51 21.75 4.01
CA GLN A 197 11.56 20.90 4.56
C GLN A 197 12.95 21.45 4.24
N CYS A 198 13.21 21.89 3.01
CA CYS A 198 14.44 22.56 2.65
C CYS A 198 14.66 23.84 3.51
N GLY A 199 13.61 24.62 3.75
CA GLY A 199 13.64 25.81 4.61
C GLY A 199 14.00 25.51 6.07
N SER A 200 13.36 24.49 6.68
CA SER A 200 13.66 24.05 8.05
C SER A 200 15.12 23.57 8.21
N LEU A 201 15.70 23.03 7.15
CA LEU A 201 17.09 22.58 7.13
C LEU A 201 18.09 23.72 6.95
N TYR A 202 17.72 24.83 6.30
CA TYR A 202 18.55 26.05 6.32
C TYR A 202 18.65 26.64 7.74
N GLU A 203 17.56 26.63 8.50
CA GLU A 203 17.59 27.02 9.93
C GLU A 203 18.43 26.05 10.76
N THR A 204 18.31 24.75 10.50
CA THR A 204 19.10 23.73 11.20
C THR A 204 20.59 23.80 10.80
N ALA A 205 20.91 24.05 9.54
CA ALA A 205 22.27 24.26 9.03
C ALA A 205 22.92 25.52 9.59
N ALA A 206 22.14 26.60 9.81
CA ALA A 206 22.61 27.80 10.49
C ALA A 206 23.04 27.53 11.96
N VAL A 207 22.46 26.53 12.62
CA VAL A 207 22.89 26.05 13.95
C VAL A 207 24.17 25.21 13.88
N PHE A 208 24.42 24.50 12.77
CA PHE A 208 25.66 23.74 12.57
C PHE A 208 26.88 24.60 12.20
N ASP A 209 26.66 25.84 11.74
CA ASP A 209 27.71 26.79 11.34
C ASP A 209 28.50 27.37 12.53
N GLU A 210 28.06 27.14 13.78
CA GLU A 210 28.82 27.51 14.99
C GLU A 210 30.04 26.60 15.27
N GLN A 211 30.24 25.54 14.48
CA GLN A 211 31.46 24.71 14.53
C GLN A 211 32.18 24.74 13.17
N PRO A 212 33.03 25.75 12.91
CA PRO A 212 33.79 25.80 11.67
C PRO A 212 34.75 24.62 11.68
N ASN A 213 34.63 23.71 10.71
CA ASN A 213 35.49 22.54 10.40
C ASN A 213 34.83 21.14 10.45
N LYS A 214 33.50 21.01 10.40
CA LYS A 214 32.87 19.72 10.11
C LYS A 214 32.01 19.78 8.85
N THR A 215 32.46 19.10 7.79
CA THR A 215 31.63 18.81 6.62
C THR A 215 30.56 17.79 7.00
N PHE A 216 29.34 18.28 7.20
CA PHE A 216 28.16 17.44 7.35
C PHE A 216 27.38 17.46 6.03
N ALA A 217 27.12 16.28 5.45
CA ALA A 217 26.19 16.13 4.33
C ALA A 217 24.80 15.88 4.91
N LEU A 218 23.90 16.84 4.73
CA LEU A 218 22.52 16.74 5.22
C LEU A 218 21.71 15.94 4.20
N LEU A 219 21.50 14.65 4.49
CA LEU A 219 20.68 13.75 3.67
C LEU A 219 19.21 14.05 3.93
N LEU A 220 18.59 14.74 2.98
CA LEU A 220 17.16 15.02 2.93
C LEU A 220 16.38 13.75 2.58
N PRO A 221 15.45 13.27 3.43
CA PRO A 221 14.46 12.28 2.99
C PRO A 221 13.50 12.94 1.98
N SER A 222 13.26 12.31 0.83
CA SER A 222 12.32 12.81 -0.17
C SER A 222 10.89 12.83 0.39
N VAL A 223 10.19 13.97 0.31
CA VAL A 223 8.75 14.03 0.63
C VAL A 223 7.97 13.47 -0.54
N THR A 224 7.32 12.33 -0.34
CA THR A 224 6.36 11.79 -1.29
C THR A 224 4.94 12.12 -0.84
N ALA A 225 4.12 12.66 -1.75
CA ALA A 225 2.68 12.74 -1.52
C ALA A 225 2.10 11.33 -1.40
N LYS A 226 1.23 11.15 -0.40
CA LYS A 226 0.34 10.00 -0.35
C LYS A 226 -0.92 10.39 -1.10
N LEU A 227 -1.20 9.71 -2.22
CA LEU A 227 -2.47 9.81 -2.93
C LEU A 227 -3.64 9.52 -1.96
N PRO A 228 -4.77 10.26 -2.03
CA PRO A 228 -5.99 9.90 -1.32
C PRO A 228 -6.48 8.54 -1.82
N MET A 229 -6.38 7.53 -0.95
CA MET A 229 -6.69 6.14 -1.28
C MET A 229 -8.00 5.71 -0.61
N LEU A 230 -8.78 4.90 -1.33
CA LEU A 230 -9.89 4.09 -0.81
C LEU A 230 -9.47 3.31 0.45
N PRO A 231 -10.44 3.00 1.34
CA PRO A 231 -10.16 2.63 2.72
C PRO A 231 -9.47 1.28 2.79
N LEU A 232 -8.22 1.29 3.25
CA LEU A 232 -7.54 0.15 3.88
C LEU A 232 -6.48 0.76 4.80
N GLN A 233 -6.67 0.64 6.12
CA GLN A 233 -5.62 0.99 7.09
C GLN A 233 -4.67 -0.21 7.32
N GLU A 234 -3.40 0.09 7.66
CA GLU A 234 -2.35 -0.89 8.02
C GLU A 234 -2.76 -1.90 9.10
N GLY A 235 -3.74 -1.56 9.94
CA GLY A 235 -4.33 -2.45 10.94
C GLY A 235 -5.39 -3.42 10.40
N GLU A 236 -6.11 -3.06 9.33
CA GLU A 236 -7.10 -3.92 8.67
C GLU A 236 -6.41 -4.99 7.80
N LEU A 237 -5.18 -4.72 7.36
CA LEU A 237 -4.31 -5.70 6.70
C LEU A 237 -3.92 -6.86 7.63
N HIS A 238 -3.76 -6.61 8.93
CA HIS A 238 -3.44 -7.64 9.93
C HIS A 238 -4.59 -8.60 10.22
N TYR A 239 -5.83 -8.12 10.12
CA TYR A 239 -7.02 -8.95 10.31
C TYR A 239 -7.42 -9.71 9.04
N LEU A 240 -7.08 -9.19 7.86
CA LEU A 240 -7.35 -9.83 6.57
C LEU A 240 -6.22 -10.77 6.11
N LEU A 241 -4.97 -10.51 6.51
CA LEU A 241 -3.77 -11.30 6.18
C LEU A 241 -2.79 -11.23 7.36
N PRO A 242 -2.85 -12.18 8.32
CA PRO A 242 -1.84 -12.25 9.38
C PRO A 242 -0.47 -12.43 8.71
N GLU A 243 0.49 -11.57 9.07
CA GLU A 243 1.93 -11.65 8.72
C GLU A 243 2.43 -10.99 7.41
N LYS A 244 1.67 -10.17 6.67
CA LYS A 244 2.19 -9.52 5.44
C LYS A 244 1.82 -8.05 5.25
N SER A 245 2.67 -7.14 5.71
CA SER A 245 2.70 -5.74 5.27
C SER A 245 3.41 -5.60 3.92
N ALA A 246 2.70 -5.83 2.83
CA ALA A 246 3.04 -5.22 1.55
C ALA A 246 2.28 -3.89 1.46
N MET A 247 2.83 -2.86 2.11
CA MET A 247 2.60 -1.49 1.66
C MET A 247 2.84 -1.49 0.14
N LEU A 248 1.90 -0.98 -0.64
CA LEU A 248 2.17 -0.58 -2.02
C LEU A 248 3.27 0.48 -1.97
N LEU A 249 4.53 0.03 -2.03
CA LEU A 249 5.71 0.87 -2.21
C LEU A 249 5.58 1.46 -3.62
N LEU A 250 4.91 2.60 -3.72
CA LEU A 250 5.09 3.50 -4.87
C LEU A 250 6.49 4.07 -4.74
N ASP A 251 7.37 3.41 -5.45
CA ASP A 251 8.77 3.73 -5.62
C ASP A 251 8.92 5.09 -6.32
N SER A 252 9.31 6.10 -5.54
CA SER A 252 9.62 7.45 -6.00
C SER A 252 11.06 7.62 -6.46
N ALA A 253 11.89 6.57 -6.39
CA ALA A 253 13.26 6.63 -6.86
C ALA A 253 13.25 6.68 -8.40
N VAL A 254 14.05 7.57 -8.99
CA VAL A 254 14.19 7.63 -10.45
C VAL A 254 14.54 6.23 -10.98
N PRO A 255 13.82 5.72 -12.00
CA PRO A 255 14.13 4.44 -12.64
C PRO A 255 15.59 4.40 -13.06
N SER A 256 16.41 3.59 -12.39
CA SER A 256 17.77 3.33 -12.86
C SER A 256 17.70 2.45 -14.11
N GLU A 257 18.71 2.52 -14.97
CA GLU A 257 18.83 1.66 -16.15
C GLU A 257 18.76 0.16 -15.77
N GLY A 258 19.40 -0.20 -14.65
CA GLY A 258 19.33 -1.55 -14.08
C GLY A 258 17.92 -1.94 -13.65
N TRP A 259 17.14 -1.03 -13.07
CA TRP A 259 15.74 -1.30 -12.71
C TRP A 259 14.84 -1.45 -13.94
N MET A 260 14.98 -0.58 -14.94
CA MET A 260 14.21 -0.66 -16.17
C MET A 260 14.50 -1.97 -16.92
N THR A 261 15.77 -2.37 -16.98
CA THR A 261 16.20 -3.61 -17.61
C THR A 261 15.69 -4.83 -16.85
N CYS A 262 15.83 -4.84 -15.51
CA CYS A 262 15.33 -5.91 -14.66
C CYS A 262 13.80 -6.07 -14.79
N LYS A 263 13.04 -4.96 -14.76
CA LYS A 263 11.59 -4.97 -14.94
C LYS A 263 11.18 -5.54 -16.29
N ARG A 264 11.83 -5.12 -17.38
CA ARG A 264 11.58 -5.64 -18.73
C ARG A 264 11.79 -7.15 -18.80
N LEU A 265 12.96 -7.61 -18.34
CA LEU A 265 13.31 -9.04 -18.38
C LEU A 265 12.40 -9.89 -17.49
N LEU A 266 11.96 -9.39 -16.33
CA LEU A 266 10.99 -10.10 -15.49
C LEU A 266 9.61 -10.23 -16.14
N VAL A 267 9.14 -9.20 -16.86
CA VAL A 267 7.87 -9.26 -17.60
C VAL A 267 7.95 -10.32 -18.71
N GLU A 268 9.10 -10.43 -19.37
CA GLU A 268 9.35 -11.44 -20.38
C GLU A 268 9.46 -12.86 -19.77
N ALA A 269 10.20 -12.99 -18.67
CA ALA A 269 10.39 -14.25 -17.93
C ALA A 269 9.07 -14.84 -17.40
N ARG A 270 8.03 -14.04 -17.24
CA ARG A 270 6.69 -14.50 -16.81
C ARG A 270 5.89 -15.14 -17.93
N ARG A 271 6.25 -14.88 -19.19
CA ARG A 271 5.51 -15.35 -20.37
C ARG A 271 6.24 -16.46 -21.10
N PHE A 272 7.57 -16.40 -21.12
CA PHE A 272 8.41 -17.30 -21.89
C PHE A 272 9.69 -17.63 -21.13
N LYS A 273 10.32 -18.75 -21.49
CA LYS A 273 11.66 -19.09 -21.01
C LYS A 273 12.66 -18.09 -21.60
N LEU A 274 13.44 -17.44 -20.74
CA LEU A 274 14.46 -16.48 -21.16
C LEU A 274 15.60 -17.19 -21.91
N SER A 275 16.33 -16.42 -22.73
CA SER A 275 17.62 -16.87 -23.24
C SER A 275 18.60 -17.03 -22.07
N LYS A 276 19.64 -17.87 -22.23
CA LYS A 276 20.64 -18.05 -21.16
C LYS A 276 21.34 -16.75 -20.79
N ASP A 277 21.62 -15.90 -21.77
CA ASP A 277 22.30 -14.63 -21.55
C ASP A 277 21.40 -13.65 -20.78
N ASP A 278 20.11 -13.58 -21.14
CA ASP A 278 19.12 -12.76 -20.44
C ASP A 278 18.82 -13.26 -19.02
N GLU A 279 18.80 -14.59 -18.83
CA GLU A 279 18.64 -15.21 -17.52
C GLU A 279 19.83 -14.86 -16.60
N VAL A 280 21.06 -15.01 -17.09
CA VAL A 280 22.27 -14.64 -16.34
C VAL A 280 22.30 -13.14 -16.05
N HIS A 281 21.93 -12.31 -17.03
CA HIS A 281 21.89 -10.87 -16.86
C HIS A 281 20.85 -10.46 -15.81
N LEU A 282 19.65 -11.04 -15.86
CA LEU A 282 18.60 -10.80 -14.88
C LEU A 282 19.03 -11.24 -13.47
N LEU A 283 19.61 -12.43 -13.33
CA LEU A 283 20.12 -12.94 -12.06
C LEU A 283 21.21 -12.03 -11.47
N GLY A 284 22.06 -11.44 -12.30
CA GLY A 284 23.09 -10.49 -11.86
C GLY A 284 22.52 -9.13 -11.41
N LEU A 285 21.36 -8.73 -11.92
CA LEU A 285 20.68 -7.49 -11.54
C LEU A 285 19.83 -7.64 -10.27
N LEU A 286 19.28 -8.83 -10.01
CA LEU A 286 18.38 -9.06 -8.87
C LEU A 286 19.08 -8.87 -7.52
N ASN A 287 18.56 -7.94 -6.72
CA ASN A 287 18.95 -7.75 -5.32
C ASN A 287 17.71 -7.46 -4.46
N GLU A 288 17.86 -7.46 -3.13
CA GLU A 288 16.75 -7.32 -2.18
C GLU A 288 16.00 -5.99 -2.38
N SER A 289 16.73 -4.90 -2.60
CA SER A 289 16.15 -3.58 -2.87
C SER A 289 15.32 -3.58 -4.15
N LEU A 290 15.85 -4.17 -5.23
CA LEU A 290 15.19 -4.29 -6.52
C LEU A 290 13.94 -5.17 -6.44
N VAL A 291 14.04 -6.34 -5.82
CA VAL A 291 12.92 -7.29 -5.66
C VAL A 291 11.81 -6.69 -4.81
N SER A 292 12.15 -5.99 -3.73
CA SER A 292 11.21 -5.22 -2.91
C SER A 292 10.52 -4.11 -3.73
N ARG A 293 11.30 -3.34 -4.50
CA ARG A 293 10.84 -2.25 -5.38
C ARG A 293 9.94 -2.72 -6.52
N LEU A 294 10.11 -3.96 -7.00
CA LEU A 294 9.32 -4.53 -8.09
C LEU A 294 7.93 -5.04 -7.65
N GLY A 295 7.71 -5.24 -6.34
CA GLY A 295 6.42 -5.63 -5.79
C GLY A 295 5.95 -7.01 -6.28
N VAL A 296 6.74 -8.05 -6.03
CA VAL A 296 6.45 -9.40 -6.54
C VAL A 296 5.27 -10.05 -5.80
N CYS A 297 4.23 -10.46 -6.54
CA CYS A 297 3.06 -11.14 -5.98
C CYS A 297 3.05 -12.67 -6.27
N PRO A 298 2.24 -13.47 -5.55
CA PRO A 298 2.17 -14.92 -5.74
C PRO A 298 1.86 -15.37 -7.17
N GLN A 299 0.96 -14.68 -7.88
CA GLN A 299 0.64 -15.02 -9.27
C GLN A 299 1.87 -14.84 -10.17
N GLN A 300 2.61 -13.75 -10.00
CA GLN A 300 3.83 -13.48 -10.77
C GLN A 300 4.91 -14.53 -10.50
N LEU A 301 5.05 -14.97 -9.25
CA LEU A 301 5.97 -16.07 -8.91
C LEU A 301 5.53 -17.39 -9.53
N SER A 302 4.23 -17.68 -9.60
CA SER A 302 3.73 -18.88 -10.27
C SER A 302 4.03 -18.87 -11.77
N GLU A 303 3.87 -17.72 -12.42
CA GLU A 303 4.22 -17.53 -13.82
C GLU A 303 5.73 -17.71 -14.04
N LEU A 304 6.57 -17.10 -13.20
CA LEU A 304 8.02 -17.28 -13.23
C LEU A 304 8.41 -18.74 -12.99
N ALA A 305 7.82 -19.41 -12.00
CA ALA A 305 8.08 -20.80 -11.69
C ALA A 305 7.73 -21.75 -12.84
N THR A 306 6.77 -21.37 -13.69
CA THR A 306 6.35 -22.18 -14.83
C THR A 306 7.39 -22.15 -15.96
N TYR A 307 8.01 -21.00 -16.22
CA TYR A 307 8.91 -20.83 -17.37
C TYR A 307 10.39 -20.72 -17.01
N ASN A 308 10.71 -20.09 -15.87
CA ASN A 308 12.06 -19.74 -15.42
C ASN A 308 12.24 -20.02 -13.91
N PRO A 309 12.33 -21.30 -13.48
CA PRO A 309 12.39 -21.69 -12.07
C PRO A 309 13.63 -21.16 -11.31
N GLU A 310 14.78 -21.00 -11.98
CA GLU A 310 15.99 -20.44 -11.37
C GLU A 310 15.82 -18.95 -11.01
N VAL A 311 15.21 -18.17 -11.91
CA VAL A 311 14.83 -16.77 -11.64
C VAL A 311 13.82 -16.71 -10.48
N CYS A 312 12.82 -17.59 -10.48
CA CYS A 312 11.85 -17.65 -9.39
C CYS A 312 12.51 -17.94 -8.04
N ALA A 313 13.47 -18.89 -7.99
CA ALA A 313 14.20 -19.20 -6.78
C ALA A 313 15.05 -18.02 -6.28
N SER A 314 15.75 -17.35 -7.20
CA SER A 314 16.53 -16.15 -6.89
C SER A 314 15.66 -15.02 -6.32
N VAL A 315 14.48 -14.79 -6.90
CA VAL A 315 13.52 -13.82 -6.36
C VAL A 315 13.09 -14.22 -4.94
N LEU A 316 12.75 -15.49 -4.69
CA LEU A 316 12.34 -15.97 -3.37
C LEU A 316 13.42 -15.77 -2.29
N LEU A 317 14.69 -15.93 -2.65
CA LEU A 317 15.83 -15.68 -1.74
C LEU A 317 16.00 -14.18 -1.38
N LYS A 318 15.41 -13.29 -2.18
CA LYS A 318 15.55 -11.83 -2.06
C LYS A 318 14.28 -11.14 -1.56
N VAL A 319 13.22 -11.90 -1.33
CA VAL A 319 12.01 -11.45 -0.63
C VAL A 319 12.26 -11.53 0.88
N ALA A 320 11.59 -10.66 1.66
CA ALA A 320 11.60 -10.74 3.12
C ALA A 320 11.29 -12.17 3.61
N SER A 321 12.10 -12.67 4.55
CA SER A 321 12.09 -14.06 5.03
C SER A 321 10.71 -14.54 5.50
N GLY A 322 9.93 -13.67 6.16
CA GLY A 322 8.55 -13.98 6.58
C GLY A 322 7.57 -14.23 5.42
N SER A 323 7.84 -13.69 4.23
CA SER A 323 6.98 -13.88 3.05
C SER A 323 7.38 -15.04 2.14
N ALA A 324 8.67 -15.40 2.14
CA ALA A 324 9.22 -16.44 1.27
C ALA A 324 8.58 -17.82 1.52
N GLY A 325 8.45 -18.25 2.78
CA GLY A 325 7.82 -19.52 3.13
C GLY A 325 6.36 -19.63 2.65
N ALA A 326 5.58 -18.56 2.81
CA ALA A 326 4.19 -18.50 2.33
C ALA A 326 4.10 -18.49 0.79
N PHE A 327 5.03 -17.83 0.09
CA PHE A 327 5.09 -17.91 -1.37
C PHE A 327 5.46 -19.31 -1.85
N ILE A 328 6.41 -19.97 -1.22
CA ILE A 328 6.75 -21.37 -1.55
C ILE A 328 5.56 -22.30 -1.29
N GLN A 329 4.80 -22.10 -0.21
CA GLN A 329 3.55 -22.85 0.00
C GLN A 329 2.53 -22.63 -1.12
N PHE A 330 2.38 -21.39 -1.58
CA PHE A 330 1.50 -21.07 -2.69
C PHE A 330 1.93 -21.79 -3.97
N LEU A 331 3.22 -21.78 -4.29
CA LEU A 331 3.78 -22.48 -5.44
C LEU A 331 3.56 -24.00 -5.35
N LEU A 332 3.81 -24.60 -4.18
CA LEU A 332 3.59 -26.04 -3.94
C LEU A 332 2.12 -26.47 -4.13
N LYS A 333 1.17 -25.57 -3.84
CA LYS A 333 -0.27 -25.78 -4.07
C LYS A 333 -0.71 -25.42 -5.50
N GLY A 334 0.15 -24.73 -6.25
CA GLY A 334 -0.09 -24.31 -7.62
C GLY A 334 0.10 -25.42 -8.64
N ASN A 335 -0.26 -25.13 -9.89
CA ASN A 335 -0.10 -26.05 -11.01
C ASN A 335 1.26 -25.86 -11.72
N ILE A 336 2.35 -25.98 -10.96
CA ILE A 336 3.72 -25.83 -11.47
C ILE A 336 4.29 -27.20 -11.86
N PRO A 337 5.02 -27.32 -12.98
CA PRO A 337 5.71 -28.56 -13.34
C PRO A 337 6.60 -29.08 -12.21
N GLU A 338 6.59 -30.39 -11.97
CA GLU A 338 7.25 -31.00 -10.81
C GLU A 338 8.76 -30.73 -10.79
N ASP A 339 9.43 -30.83 -11.94
CA ASP A 339 10.86 -30.57 -12.07
C ASP A 339 11.22 -29.11 -11.76
N ASN A 340 10.35 -28.18 -12.16
CA ASN A 340 10.52 -26.76 -11.86
C ASN A 340 10.37 -26.50 -10.37
N MET A 341 9.37 -27.10 -9.73
CA MET A 341 9.16 -26.96 -8.29
C MET A 341 10.32 -27.56 -7.49
N GLN A 342 10.83 -28.73 -7.89
CA GLN A 342 12.01 -29.36 -7.28
C GLN A 342 13.24 -28.45 -7.41
N THR A 343 13.45 -27.85 -8.59
CA THR A 343 14.53 -26.88 -8.81
C THR A 343 14.41 -25.68 -7.87
N ILE A 344 13.21 -25.11 -7.73
CA ILE A 344 12.95 -23.98 -6.84
C ILE A 344 13.26 -24.34 -5.37
N LEU A 345 12.81 -25.49 -4.89
CA LEU A 345 13.06 -25.92 -3.51
C LEU A 345 14.55 -26.08 -3.21
N LEU A 346 15.32 -26.65 -4.14
CA LEU A 346 16.76 -26.85 -3.97
C LEU A 346 17.50 -25.50 -3.93
N ARG A 347 17.14 -24.60 -4.85
CA ARG A 347 17.81 -23.31 -5.03
C ARG A 347 17.42 -22.27 -3.97
N ALA A 348 16.17 -22.31 -3.50
CA ALA A 348 15.67 -21.44 -2.43
C ALA A 348 15.71 -22.13 -1.06
N SER A 349 16.61 -23.10 -0.86
CA SER A 349 16.59 -23.94 0.34
C SER A 349 16.87 -23.20 1.65
N SER A 350 17.62 -22.09 1.62
CA SER A 350 17.91 -21.29 2.82
C SER A 350 16.70 -20.55 3.41
N VAL A 351 15.62 -20.38 2.63
CA VAL A 351 14.37 -19.72 3.07
C VAL A 351 13.22 -20.70 3.26
N LEU A 352 13.46 -22.01 3.11
CA LEU A 352 12.45 -23.03 3.34
C LEU A 352 12.06 -23.10 4.81
N GLN A 353 10.76 -23.22 5.05
CA GLN A 353 10.23 -23.51 6.38
C GLN A 353 9.79 -24.96 6.46
N GLN A 354 9.71 -25.50 7.69
CA GLN A 354 9.35 -26.90 7.88
C GLN A 354 7.95 -27.25 7.32
N VAL A 355 7.03 -26.28 7.32
CA VAL A 355 5.71 -26.44 6.69
C VAL A 355 5.80 -26.63 5.17
N ASN A 356 6.79 -26.05 4.49
CA ASN A 356 7.04 -26.26 3.06
C ASN A 356 7.48 -27.70 2.80
N MET A 357 8.41 -28.22 3.62
CA MET A 357 8.88 -29.60 3.53
C MET A 357 7.74 -30.61 3.72
N ARG A 358 6.90 -30.41 4.75
CA ARG A 358 5.72 -31.25 5.00
C ARG A 358 4.76 -31.24 3.81
N THR A 359 4.48 -30.06 3.25
CA THR A 359 3.57 -29.89 2.11
C THR A 359 4.12 -30.57 0.86
N PHE A 360 5.41 -30.39 0.56
CA PHE A 360 6.08 -31.02 -0.58
C PHE A 360 6.03 -32.55 -0.48
N ILE A 361 6.47 -33.11 0.66
CA ILE A 361 6.49 -34.57 0.88
C ILE A 361 5.08 -35.15 0.77
N SER A 362 4.10 -34.53 1.44
CA SER A 362 2.71 -35.00 1.41
C SER A 362 2.13 -34.98 -0.01
N THR A 363 2.36 -33.89 -0.76
CA THR A 363 1.87 -33.75 -2.14
C THR A 363 2.49 -34.79 -3.08
N MET A 364 3.80 -35.03 -2.95
CA MET A 364 4.50 -36.01 -3.77
C MET A 364 4.07 -37.45 -3.44
N ILE A 365 3.93 -37.79 -2.16
CA ILE A 365 3.41 -39.11 -1.74
C ILE A 365 2.01 -39.34 -2.32
N HIS A 366 1.12 -38.35 -2.22
CA HIS A 366 -0.24 -38.46 -2.76
C HIS A 366 -0.23 -38.69 -4.28
N ARG A 367 0.50 -37.86 -5.03
CA ARG A 367 0.58 -37.97 -6.50
C ARG A 367 1.19 -39.29 -6.95
N LEU A 368 2.25 -39.77 -6.28
CA LEU A 368 2.89 -41.03 -6.60
C LEU A 368 1.99 -42.23 -6.28
N LYS A 369 1.18 -42.15 -5.21
CA LYS A 369 0.16 -43.18 -4.88
C LYS A 369 -0.98 -43.18 -5.91
N GLU A 370 -1.45 -42.01 -6.36
CA GLU A 370 -2.52 -41.90 -7.37
C GLU A 370 -2.11 -42.38 -8.77
N ARG A 371 -0.87 -42.14 -9.18
CA ARG A 371 -0.34 -42.52 -10.51
C ARG A 371 0.13 -43.98 -10.60
N GLY A 372 -0.20 -44.80 -9.60
CA GLY A 372 0.29 -46.17 -9.42
C GLY A 372 0.19 -47.01 -10.70
N GLY A 373 1.35 -47.38 -11.27
CA GLY A 373 1.47 -48.34 -12.38
C GLY A 373 1.98 -47.77 -13.72
N SER A 374 2.20 -46.46 -13.87
CA SER A 374 2.72 -45.87 -15.12
C SER A 374 4.27 -45.77 -15.13
N PRO A 375 4.95 -45.90 -16.29
CA PRO A 375 6.41 -45.74 -16.40
C PRO A 375 6.89 -44.34 -15.99
N THR A 376 6.09 -43.31 -16.26
CA THR A 376 6.28 -41.93 -15.77
C THR A 376 6.32 -41.83 -14.24
N SER A 377 5.68 -42.76 -13.52
CA SER A 377 5.71 -42.79 -12.06
C SER A 377 7.08 -43.18 -11.50
N ALA A 378 7.88 -43.98 -12.21
CA ALA A 378 9.19 -44.42 -11.75
C ALA A 378 10.25 -43.30 -11.85
N GLU A 379 10.21 -42.52 -12.93
CA GLU A 379 11.07 -41.34 -13.11
C GLU A 379 10.73 -40.24 -12.09
N SER A 380 9.44 -39.94 -11.90
CA SER A 380 8.98 -39.01 -10.86
C SER A 380 9.41 -39.45 -9.46
N LEU A 381 9.36 -40.76 -9.15
CA LEU A 381 9.82 -41.31 -7.87
C LEU A 381 11.33 -41.12 -7.68
N ASN A 382 12.13 -41.39 -8.72
CA ASN A 382 13.58 -41.18 -8.69
C ASN A 382 13.95 -39.70 -8.49
N SER A 383 13.28 -38.80 -9.20
CA SER A 383 13.51 -37.36 -9.07
C SER A 383 13.11 -36.86 -7.68
N PHE A 384 11.95 -37.30 -7.17
CA PHE A 384 11.51 -36.98 -5.82
C PHE A 384 12.53 -37.41 -4.76
N ALA A 385 13.01 -38.65 -4.83
CA ALA A 385 13.98 -39.17 -3.88
C ALA A 385 15.32 -38.44 -3.95
N LEU A 386 15.78 -38.08 -5.14
CA LEU A 386 17.01 -37.30 -5.33
C LEU A 386 16.89 -35.91 -4.71
N THR A 387 15.78 -35.22 -4.98
CA THR A 387 15.51 -33.89 -4.43
C THR A 387 15.39 -33.94 -2.91
N LEU A 388 14.66 -34.91 -2.36
CA LEU A 388 14.51 -35.08 -0.91
C LEU A 388 15.86 -35.35 -0.24
N HIS A 389 16.69 -36.22 -0.85
CA HIS A 389 18.04 -36.51 -0.36
C HIS A 389 18.91 -35.26 -0.35
N GLN A 390 18.90 -34.46 -1.42
CA GLN A 390 19.67 -33.22 -1.47
C GLN A 390 19.20 -32.20 -0.43
N LEU A 391 17.89 -32.06 -0.21
CA LEU A 391 17.37 -31.16 0.81
C LEU A 391 17.81 -31.59 2.22
N VAL A 392 17.65 -32.87 2.56
CA VAL A 392 17.91 -33.39 3.91
C VAL A 392 19.41 -33.54 4.20
N MET A 393 20.21 -33.98 3.22
CA MET A 393 21.63 -34.26 3.46
C MET A 393 22.55 -33.07 3.20
N LYS A 394 22.14 -32.13 2.34
CA LYS A 394 22.95 -30.93 2.02
C LYS A 394 22.34 -29.68 2.63
N ALA A 395 21.11 -29.33 2.25
CA ALA A 395 20.53 -28.05 2.64
C ALA A 395 20.22 -27.95 4.14
N ALA A 396 19.87 -29.06 4.81
CA ALA A 396 19.61 -29.08 6.25
C ALA A 396 20.82 -28.67 7.11
N LYS A 397 22.05 -28.73 6.55
CA LYS A 397 23.26 -28.23 7.23
C LYS A 397 23.24 -26.71 7.41
N GLU A 398 22.63 -26.01 6.46
CA GLU A 398 22.55 -24.55 6.43
C GLU A 398 21.20 -24.06 6.99
N ASN A 399 20.12 -24.82 6.80
CA ASN A 399 18.78 -24.51 7.28
C ASN A 399 18.21 -25.63 8.15
N ARG A 400 18.20 -25.42 9.47
CA ARG A 400 17.73 -26.39 10.48
C ARG A 400 16.23 -26.69 10.39
N GLU A 401 15.45 -25.87 9.69
CA GLU A 401 14.03 -26.15 9.48
C GLU A 401 13.77 -27.24 8.45
N ILE A 402 14.80 -27.72 7.73
CA ILE A 402 14.68 -28.81 6.76
C ILE A 402 14.89 -30.15 7.46
N PHE A 403 13.81 -30.89 7.72
CA PHE A 403 13.89 -32.28 8.18
C PHE A 403 12.63 -33.08 7.82
N ILE A 404 12.75 -34.41 7.77
CA ILE A 404 11.60 -35.29 7.57
C ILE A 404 10.87 -35.47 8.90
N ALA A 405 9.63 -35.01 8.98
CA ALA A 405 8.81 -35.22 10.17
C ALA A 405 8.43 -36.69 10.35
N ASP A 406 8.39 -37.17 11.60
CA ASP A 406 8.19 -38.58 11.92
C ASP A 406 6.91 -39.18 11.33
N ALA A 407 5.86 -38.37 11.19
CA ALA A 407 4.60 -38.76 10.59
C ALA A 407 4.72 -39.27 9.14
N PHE A 408 5.75 -38.86 8.39
CA PHE A 408 5.96 -39.29 7.01
C PHE A 408 6.94 -40.47 6.86
N ARG A 409 7.63 -40.87 7.95
CA ARG A 409 8.69 -41.89 7.85
C ARG A 409 8.15 -43.23 7.35
N SER A 410 7.04 -43.71 7.90
CA SER A 410 6.44 -44.99 7.50
C SER A 410 5.95 -45.00 6.05
N ASP A 411 5.32 -43.91 5.61
CA ASP A 411 4.83 -43.76 4.24
C ASP A 411 5.99 -43.72 3.23
N LEU A 412 7.05 -42.96 3.53
CA LEU A 412 8.25 -42.89 2.69
C LEU A 412 8.99 -44.23 2.66
N GLU A 413 9.08 -44.91 3.81
CA GLU A 413 9.68 -46.23 3.90
C GLU A 413 8.93 -47.23 3.00
N GLN A 414 7.60 -47.29 3.08
CA GLN A 414 6.78 -48.14 2.21
C GLN A 414 6.95 -47.76 0.73
N LEU A 415 6.98 -46.47 0.41
CA LEU A 415 7.07 -45.95 -0.96
C LEU A 415 8.44 -46.25 -1.61
N PHE A 416 9.55 -46.11 -0.88
CA PHE A 416 10.88 -46.44 -1.40
C PHE A 416 11.17 -47.94 -1.41
N HIS A 417 10.62 -48.70 -0.45
CA HIS A 417 10.80 -50.16 -0.39
C HIS A 417 9.97 -50.92 -1.43
N SER A 418 8.81 -50.39 -1.81
CA SER A 418 7.96 -50.96 -2.86
C SER A 418 8.55 -50.79 -4.26
N SER A 419 9.56 -49.94 -4.43
CA SER A 419 10.33 -49.82 -5.67
C SER A 419 11.38 -50.94 -5.80
N ASN A 420 11.55 -51.47 -7.01
CA ASN A 420 12.62 -52.43 -7.34
C ASN A 420 14.00 -51.77 -7.53
N ASN A 421 14.14 -50.45 -7.35
CA ASN A 421 15.40 -49.74 -7.51
C ASN A 421 16.24 -49.78 -6.21
N PRO A 422 17.43 -50.42 -6.19
CA PRO A 422 18.29 -50.48 -5.01
C PRO A 422 18.86 -49.11 -4.59
N GLU A 423 19.03 -48.18 -5.52
CA GLU A 423 19.54 -46.83 -5.20
C GLU A 423 18.54 -46.04 -4.35
N LEU A 424 17.25 -46.21 -4.59
CA LEU A 424 16.18 -45.57 -3.80
C LEU A 424 16.19 -46.06 -2.36
N LYS A 425 16.39 -47.37 -2.16
CA LYS A 425 16.51 -47.97 -0.83
C LYS A 425 17.75 -47.44 -0.09
N SER A 426 18.89 -47.38 -0.77
CA SER A 426 20.13 -46.83 -0.19
C SER A 426 19.97 -45.38 0.25
N ARG A 427 19.37 -44.52 -0.59
CA ARG A 427 19.14 -43.10 -0.25
C ARG A 427 18.19 -42.94 0.93
N TRP A 428 17.17 -43.78 1.04
CA TRP A 428 16.26 -43.77 2.18
C TRP A 428 16.97 -44.10 3.49
N GLU A 429 17.80 -45.14 3.49
CA GLU A 429 18.60 -45.52 4.67
C GLU A 429 19.58 -44.42 5.10
N GLU A 430 20.12 -43.64 4.16
CA GLU A 430 20.93 -42.46 4.47
C GLU A 430 20.14 -41.32 5.10
N MET A 431 18.93 -41.04 4.60
CA MET A 431 18.07 -39.95 5.11
C MET A 431 17.39 -40.27 6.45
N LYS A 432 17.24 -41.55 6.79
CA LYS A 432 16.57 -42.01 8.02
C LYS A 432 17.45 -41.82 9.27
N ARG A 433 18.77 -41.80 9.08
CA ARG A 433 19.80 -41.56 10.11
C ARG A 433 19.87 -40.10 10.46
#